data_AF-A0A3M1NK91-F1
#
_entry.id   AF-A0A3M1NK91-F1
#
_cell.length_a   1.000
_cell.length_b   1.000
_cell.length_c   1.000
_cell.angle_alpha   90.00
_cell.angle_beta   90.00
_cell.angle_gamma   90.00
#
_symmetry.space_group_name_H-M   'P 1'
#
loop_
_entity.id
_entity.type
_entity.pdbx_description
1 polymer ?
#
loop_
_entity_poly.entity_id
_entity_poly.type
_entity_poly.pdbx_seq_one_letter_code
_entity_poly.pdbx_strand_id
1 'polypeptide(L)' 'AERKQMIDDAIDSLPPRYRQVIILRHKEEKSYEEIAELLELPLGTVKARIFRAREMLNKRIKDII' A
#
# COMPACT_ATOMS: atom_id res chain seq x y z
N ALA A 1 16.79 6.68 9.88
CA ALA A 1 16.34 5.39 10.42
C ALA A 1 14.89 5.48 10.90
N GLU A 2 14.58 6.43 11.80
CA GLU A 2 13.25 6.66 12.38
C GLU A 2 12.11 6.82 11.36
N ARG A 3 12.25 7.73 10.38
CA ARG A 3 11.19 7.99 9.39
C ARG A 3 10.85 6.78 8.52
N LYS A 4 11.83 5.92 8.22
CA LYS A 4 11.60 4.69 7.44
C LYS A 4 10.80 3.69 8.27
N GLN A 5 11.16 3.55 9.54
CA GLN A 5 10.49 2.66 10.48
C GLN A 5 9.03 3.08 10.72
N MET A 6 8.75 4.38 10.87
CA MET A 6 7.38 4.91 10.95
C MET A 6 6.53 4.58 9.72
N ILE A 7 7.12 4.61 8.52
CA ILE A 7 6.43 4.26 7.27
C ILE A 7 6.15 2.76 7.22
N ASP A 8 7.13 1.93 7.59
CA ASP A 8 6.95 0.48 7.65
C ASP A 8 5.84 0.10 8.66
N ASP A 9 5.84 0.70 9.86
CA ASP A 9 4.80 0.49 10.87
C ASP A 9 3.41 0.96 10.39
N ALA A 10 3.35 2.09 9.67
CA ALA A 10 2.11 2.57 9.09
C ALA A 10 1.58 1.60 8.01
N ILE A 11 2.45 1.04 7.17
CA ILE A 11 2.10 0.02 6.17
C ILE A 11 1.61 -1.26 6.86
N ASP A 12 2.29 -1.68 7.93
CA ASP A 12 1.92 -2.86 8.71
C ASP A 12 0.61 -2.68 9.50
N SER A 13 0.14 -1.46 9.65
CA SER A 13 -1.18 -1.19 10.21
C SER A 13 -2.34 -1.28 9.20
N LEU A 14 -2.05 -1.33 7.89
CA LEU A 14 -3.07 -1.45 6.87
C LEU A 14 -3.76 -2.81 6.94
N PRO A 15 -5.08 -2.89 6.65
CA PRO A 15 -5.76 -4.16 6.43
C PRO A 15 -5.05 -5.00 5.35
N PRO A 16 -5.04 -6.34 5.46
CA PRO A 16 -4.21 -7.22 4.61
C PRO A 16 -4.32 -6.94 3.11
N ARG A 17 -5.54 -6.77 2.61
CA ARG A 17 -5.82 -6.49 1.18
C ARG A 17 -5.23 -5.17 0.65
N TYR A 18 -5.02 -4.19 1.53
CA TYR A 18 -4.44 -2.88 1.18
C TYR A 18 -2.92 -2.90 1.40
N ARG A 19 -2.46 -3.57 2.45
CA ARG A 19 -1.04 -3.79 2.72
C ARG A 19 -0.36 -4.51 1.56
N GLN A 20 -0.96 -5.58 1.08
CA GLN A 20 -0.40 -6.41 0.01
C GLN A 20 -0.11 -5.61 -1.27
N VAL A 21 -1.06 -4.80 -1.73
CA VAL A 21 -0.86 -3.97 -2.94
C VAL A 21 0.18 -2.87 -2.74
N ILE A 22 0.34 -2.36 -1.50
CA ILE A 22 1.36 -1.37 -1.18
C ILE A 22 2.75 -1.99 -1.10
N ILE A 23 2.89 -3.17 -0.50
CA ILE A 23 4.17 -3.89 -0.45
C ILE A 23 4.65 -4.21 -1.87
N LEU A 24 3.79 -4.80 -2.70
CA LEU A 24 4.15 -5.11 -4.09
C LEU A 24 4.55 -3.86 -4.87
N ARG A 25 3.87 -2.74 -4.65
CA ARG A 25 4.19 -1.48 -5.33
C ARG A 25 5.47 -0.80 -4.80
N HIS A 26 5.70 -0.84 -3.50
CA HIS A 26 6.69 0.04 -2.84
C HIS A 26 7.97 -0.69 -2.41
N LYS A 27 7.89 -1.99 -2.13
CA LYS A 27 9.04 -2.85 -1.79
C LYS A 27 9.51 -3.68 -2.98
N GLU A 28 8.57 -4.14 -3.81
CA GLU A 28 8.89 -4.99 -4.97
C GLU A 28 8.80 -4.25 -6.31
N GLU A 29 8.53 -2.94 -6.27
CA GLU A 29 8.53 -2.02 -7.42
C GLU A 29 7.63 -2.44 -8.60
N LYS A 30 6.61 -3.25 -8.34
CA LYS A 30 5.70 -3.77 -9.37
C LYS A 30 4.82 -2.69 -9.99
N SER A 31 4.58 -2.81 -11.30
CA SER A 31 3.54 -2.06 -12.00
C SER A 31 2.15 -2.44 -11.52
N TYR A 32 1.13 -1.62 -11.81
CA TYR A 32 -0.23 -1.95 -11.36
C TYR A 32 -0.80 -3.15 -12.14
N GLU A 33 -0.34 -3.31 -13.37
CA GLU A 33 -0.61 -4.40 -14.29
C GLU A 33 -0.02 -5.71 -13.73
N GLU A 34 1.27 -5.73 -13.37
CA GLU A 34 1.88 -6.91 -12.73
C GLU A 34 1.19 -7.27 -11.40
N ILE A 35 0.78 -6.28 -10.61
CA ILE A 35 0.03 -6.53 -9.37
C ILE A 35 -1.35 -7.13 -9.67
N ALA A 36 -2.00 -6.66 -10.73
CA ALA A 36 -3.30 -7.17 -11.15
C ALA A 36 -3.20 -8.63 -11.60
N GLU A 37 -2.17 -8.97 -12.38
CA GLU A 37 -1.87 -10.33 -12.82
C GLU A 37 -1.50 -11.23 -11.63
N LEU A 38 -0.57 -10.80 -10.77
CA LEU A 38 -0.08 -11.58 -9.64
C LEU A 38 -1.17 -11.91 -8.62
N LEU A 39 -2.12 -10.98 -8.42
CA LEU A 39 -3.20 -11.14 -7.45
C LEU A 39 -4.49 -11.68 -8.06
N GLU A 40 -4.51 -11.92 -9.38
CA GLU A 40 -5.71 -12.30 -10.14
C GLU A 40 -6.88 -11.32 -9.91
N LEU A 41 -6.59 -10.02 -9.92
CA LEU A 41 -7.56 -8.95 -9.68
C LEU A 41 -7.72 -8.06 -10.91
N PRO A 42 -8.91 -7.48 -11.15
CA PRO A 42 -9.06 -6.43 -12.15
C PRO A 42 -8.13 -5.25 -11.86
N LEU A 43 -7.52 -4.68 -12.90
CA LEU A 43 -6.65 -3.49 -12.78
C LEU A 43 -7.36 -2.32 -12.06
N GLY A 44 -8.67 -2.14 -12.30
CA GLY A 44 -9.49 -1.15 -11.61
C GLY A 44 -9.57 -1.40 -10.09
N THR A 45 -9.63 -2.66 -9.66
CA THR A 45 -9.61 -3.04 -8.25
C THR A 45 -8.24 -2.75 -7.62
N VAL A 46 -7.14 -3.04 -8.31
CA VAL A 46 -5.78 -2.71 -7.84
C VAL A 46 -5.63 -1.20 -7.65
N LYS A 47 -6.01 -0.40 -8.67
CA LYS A 47 -6.00 1.07 -8.60
C LYS A 47 -6.80 1.58 -7.39
N ALA A 48 -8.02 1.07 -7.18
CA ALA A 48 -8.87 1.46 -6.06
C ALA A 48 -8.27 1.06 -4.69
N ARG A 49 -7.67 -0.14 -4.59
CA ARG A 49 -7.02 -0.60 -3.36
C ARG A 49 -5.80 0.25 -3.02
N ILE A 50 -4.95 0.57 -4.00
CA ILE A 50 -3.78 1.42 -3.80
C ILE A 50 -4.19 2.84 -3.38
N PHE A 51 -5.21 3.40 -4.04
CA PHE A 51 -5.74 4.71 -3.67
C PHE A 51 -6.21 4.75 -2.22
N ARG A 52 -7.06 3.79 -1.81
CA ARG A 52 -7.55 3.69 -0.43
C ARG A 52 -6.42 3.46 0.58
N ALA A 53 -5.45 2.62 0.24
CA ALA A 53 -4.30 2.36 1.09
C ALA A 53 -3.49 3.65 1.33
N ARG A 54 -3.27 4.46 0.29
CA ARG A 54 -2.59 5.77 0.41
C ARG A 54 -3.36 6.75 1.28
N GLU A 55 -4.68 6.82 1.15
CA GLU A 55 -5.52 7.66 2.01
C GLU A 55 -5.40 7.27 3.49
N MET A 56 -5.43 5.96 3.78
CA MET A 56 -5.25 5.44 5.14
C MET A 56 -3.87 5.76 5.70
N LEU A 57 -2.81 5.59 4.90
CA LEU A 57 -1.44 5.93 5.29
C LEU A 57 -1.28 7.44 5.52
N ASN A 58 -1.82 8.27 4.65
CA ASN A 58 -1.75 9.73 4.77
C ASN A 58 -2.43 10.20 6.07
N LYS A 59 -3.62 9.66 6.36
CA LYS A 59 -4.32 9.95 7.61
C LYS A 59 -3.46 9.54 8.81
N ARG A 60 -2.92 8.33 8.81
CA ARG A 60 -2.11 7.83 9.93
C ARG A 60 -0.81 8.59 10.12
N ILE A 61 -0.12 8.96 9.04
CA ILE A 61 1.11 9.75 9.12
C ILE A 61 0.80 11.15 9.66
N LYS A 62 -0.32 11.76 9.26
CA LYS A 62 -0.77 13.04 9.83
C LYS A 62 -1.13 12.93 11.32
N ASP A 63 -1.62 11.80 11.79
CA ASP A 63 -1.93 11.60 13.21
C ASP A 63 -0.65 11.40 14.05
N ILE A 64 0.48 11.07 13.41
CA ILE A 64 1.78 10.80 14.08
C ILE A 64 2.67 12.06 14.11
N ILE A 65 2.49 13.01 13.17
CA ILE A 65 3.25 14.26 13.04
C ILE A 65 2.50 15.41 13.70
#